data_AF-K9YS10-F1
#
_entry.id   AF-K9YS10-F1
#
_cell.length_a   1.000
_cell.length_b   1.000
_cell.length_c   1.000
_cell.angle_alpha   90.00
_cell.angle_beta   90.00
_cell.angle_gamma   90.00
#
_symmetry.space_group_name_H-M   'P 1'
#
loop_
_entity.id
_entity.type
_entity.pdbx_description
1 polymer ?
#
loop_
_entity_poly.entity_id
_entity_poly.type
_entity_poly.pdbx_seq_one_letter_code
_entity_poly.pdbx_strand_id
1 'polypeptide(L)'
;MKMNYTPSEQQRLAEANINAAFDYLEELMDRPEKISSIPDGAIVIPSTGDKWVDEQNGVIAQYWSEREQRPIHRTEYQFLH
;
A
#
# COMPACT_ATOMS: atom_id res chain seq x y z
N MET A 1 3.48 -5.88 -16.28
CA MET A 1 3.77 -7.06 -15.43
C MET A 1 2.57 -7.99 -15.47
N LYS A 2 2.75 -9.28 -15.78
CA LYS A 2 1.69 -10.28 -15.63
C LYS A 2 2.00 -11.06 -14.36
N MET A 3 1.33 -10.73 -13.27
CA MET A 3 1.42 -11.50 -12.04
C MET A 3 0.59 -12.78 -12.22
N ASN A 4 1.22 -13.94 -12.10
CA ASN A 4 0.54 -15.22 -12.19
C ASN A 4 0.03 -15.63 -10.81
N TYR A 5 -0.91 -14.84 -10.27
CA TYR A 5 -1.56 -15.15 -9.00
C TYR A 5 -2.71 -16.12 -9.20
N THR A 6 -2.82 -17.07 -8.28
CA THR A 6 -4.04 -17.88 -8.11
C THR A 6 -5.21 -16.99 -7.67
N PRO A 7 -6.47 -17.44 -7.86
CA PRO A 7 -7.63 -16.70 -7.38
C PRO A 7 -7.58 -16.39 -5.87
N SER A 8 -7.08 -17.32 -5.05
CA SER A 8 -6.94 -17.12 -3.60
C SER A 8 -5.87 -16.08 -3.24
N GLU A 9 -4.76 -16.03 -3.98
CA GLU A 9 -3.74 -14.99 -3.80
C GLU A 9 -4.24 -13.61 -4.22
N GLN A 10 -5.04 -13.53 -5.29
CA GLN A 10 -5.69 -12.28 -5.70
C GLN A 10 -6.68 -11.79 -4.64
N GLN A 11 -7.49 -12.70 -4.09
CA GLN A 11 -8.41 -12.37 -3.00
C GLN A 11 -7.66 -11.89 -1.77
N ARG A 12 -6.59 -12.59 -1.36
CA ARG A 12 -5.73 -12.20 -0.23
C ARG A 12 -5.13 -10.81 -0.42
N LEU A 13 -4.59 -10.51 -1.62
CA LEU A 13 -4.09 -9.18 -1.96
C LEU A 13 -5.19 -8.12 -1.86
N ALA A 14 -6.38 -8.39 -2.38
CA ALA A 14 -7.47 -7.44 -2.39
C ALA A 14 -7.98 -7.13 -0.97
N GLU A 15 -8.26 -8.16 -0.17
CA GLU A 15 -8.76 -8.02 1.20
C GLU A 15 -7.77 -7.25 2.09
N ALA A 16 -6.51 -7.68 2.10
CA ALA A 16 -5.48 -7.06 2.94
C ALA A 16 -5.21 -5.60 2.56
N ASN A 17 -5.17 -5.29 1.25
CA ASN A 17 -4.95 -3.92 0.78
C ASN A 17 -6.14 -2.99 1.01
N ILE A 18 -7.38 -3.50 0.86
CA ILE A 18 -8.58 -2.69 1.11
C ILE A 18 -8.63 -2.31 2.59
N ASN A 19 -8.42 -3.26 3.49
CA ASN A 19 -8.42 -3.01 4.93
C ASN A 19 -7.34 -1.98 5.30
N ALA A 20 -6.09 -2.23 4.90
CA ALA A 20 -4.98 -1.32 5.19
C ALA A 20 -5.16 0.08 4.57
N ALA A 21 -5.84 0.19 3.43
CA ALA A 21 -6.17 1.48 2.83
C ALA A 21 -7.21 2.24 3.67
N PHE A 22 -8.25 1.58 4.18
CA PHE A 22 -9.23 2.22 5.06
C PHE A 22 -8.58 2.66 6.37
N ASP A 23 -7.80 1.78 7.01
CA ASP A 23 -7.11 2.10 8.26
C ASP A 23 -6.16 3.30 8.10
N TYR A 24 -5.43 3.36 6.98
CA TYR A 24 -4.55 4.49 6.69
C TYR A 24 -5.33 5.78 6.40
N LEU A 25 -6.48 5.70 5.72
CA LEU A 25 -7.34 6.87 5.51
C LEU A 25 -7.92 7.39 6.83
N GLU A 26 -8.32 6.51 7.74
CA GLU A 26 -8.75 6.87 9.09
C GLU A 26 -7.63 7.58 9.86
N GLU A 27 -6.40 7.04 9.81
CA GLU A 27 -5.24 7.71 10.40
C GLU A 27 -5.02 9.12 9.82
N LEU A 28 -5.15 9.30 8.51
CA LEU A 28 -4.99 10.62 7.89
C LEU A 28 -6.12 11.60 8.26
N MET A 29 -7.33 11.11 8.53
CA MET A 29 -8.44 11.94 9.03
C MET A 29 -8.19 12.37 10.48
N ASP A 30 -7.66 11.47 11.31
CA ASP A 30 -7.33 11.75 12.72
C ASP A 30 -6.06 12.59 12.87
N ARG A 31 -5.12 12.47 11.92
CA ARG A 31 -3.81 13.12 11.90
C ARG A 31 -3.51 13.76 10.54
N PRO A 32 -4.27 14.80 10.15
CA PRO A 32 -4.16 15.42 8.83
C PRO A 32 -2.78 16.05 8.57
N GLU A 33 -2.01 16.37 9.61
CA GLU A 33 -0.63 16.83 9.47
C GLU A 33 0.28 15.82 8.76
N LYS A 34 -0.05 14.51 8.83
CA LYS A 34 0.71 13.45 8.15
C LYS A 34 0.62 13.54 6.63
N ILE A 35 -0.43 14.15 6.08
CA ILE A 35 -0.60 14.33 4.63
C ILE A 35 0.60 15.10 4.05
N SER A 36 1.13 16.08 4.79
CA SER A 36 2.29 16.87 4.36
C SER A 36 3.59 16.06 4.19
N SER A 37 3.65 14.86 4.76
CA SER A 37 4.80 13.94 4.63
C SER A 37 4.71 13.06 3.39
N ILE A 38 3.55 13.01 2.73
CA ILE A 38 3.33 12.22 1.51
C ILE A 38 3.82 13.05 0.32
N PRO A 39 4.80 12.57 -0.46
CA PRO A 39 5.24 13.28 -1.65
C PRO A 39 4.09 13.42 -2.67
N ASP A 40 4.05 14.56 -3.36
CA ASP A 40 3.05 14.81 -4.39
C ASP A 40 3.05 13.69 -5.44
N GLY A 41 1.86 13.15 -5.70
CA GLY A 41 1.68 12.06 -6.65
C GLY A 41 2.30 10.74 -6.21
N ALA A 42 2.66 10.53 -4.94
CA ALA A 42 3.24 9.26 -4.50
C ALA A 42 2.34 8.05 -4.74
N ILE A 43 2.96 6.89 -4.95
CA ILE A 43 2.34 5.58 -4.74
C ILE A 43 2.48 5.27 -3.26
N VAL A 44 1.37 5.29 -2.54
CA VAL A 44 1.35 5.00 -1.10
C VAL A 44 1.20 3.51 -0.88
N ILE A 45 2.05 2.94 -0.03
CA ILE A 45 2.01 1.53 0.37
C ILE A 45 1.81 1.46 1.89
N PRO A 46 0.56 1.27 2.35
CA PRO A 46 0.30 0.91 3.74
C PRO A 46 0.86 -0.48 4.07
N SER A 47 1.30 -0.70 5.32
CA SER A 47 1.54 -2.07 5.80
C SER A 47 0.21 -2.77 6.02
N THR A 48 0.12 -4.01 5.55
CA THR A 48 -1.11 -4.81 5.62
C THR A 48 -1.13 -5.81 6.79
N GLY A 49 -0.04 -5.89 7.56
CA GLY A 49 0.15 -6.93 8.58
C GLY A 49 0.42 -8.34 7.99
N ASP A 50 0.21 -8.51 6.69
CA ASP A 50 0.49 -9.75 5.96
C ASP A 50 1.81 -9.62 5.20
N LYS A 51 2.84 -10.33 5.68
CA LYS A 51 4.20 -10.28 5.11
C LYS A 51 4.24 -10.59 3.62
N TRP A 52 3.48 -11.57 3.16
CA TRP A 52 3.51 -11.96 1.75
C TRP A 52 2.84 -10.89 0.89
N VAL A 53 1.74 -10.29 1.36
CA VAL A 53 1.09 -9.16 0.67
C VAL A 53 2.01 -7.95 0.64
N ASP A 54 2.69 -7.61 1.74
CA ASP A 54 3.62 -6.48 1.81
C ASP A 54 4.81 -6.66 0.84
N GLU A 55 5.29 -7.89 0.66
CA GLU A 55 6.29 -8.23 -0.35
C GLU A 55 5.74 -8.03 -1.78
N GLN A 56 4.54 -8.53 -2.08
CA GLN A 56 3.92 -8.36 -3.40
C GLN A 56 3.63 -6.89 -3.72
N ASN A 57 3.14 -6.12 -2.75
CA ASN A 57 2.91 -4.69 -2.88
C ASN A 57 4.20 -3.93 -3.19
N GLY A 58 5.32 -4.35 -2.59
CA GLY A 58 6.63 -3.81 -2.94
C GLY A 58 6.98 -3.98 -4.41
N VAL A 59 6.76 -5.17 -4.97
CA VAL A 59 7.01 -5.45 -6.39
C VAL A 59 6.06 -4.64 -7.29
N ILE A 60 4.77 -4.60 -6.92
CA ILE A 60 3.74 -3.84 -7.67
C ILE A 60 4.06 -2.35 -7.69
N ALA A 61 4.40 -1.77 -6.54
CA ALA A 61 4.73 -0.36 -6.43
C ALA A 61 6.01 0.01 -7.17
N GLN A 62 7.05 -0.84 -7.13
CA GLN A 62 8.26 -0.63 -7.91
C GLN A 62 7.96 -0.56 -9.41
N TYR A 63 7.17 -1.51 -9.92
CA TYR A 63 6.75 -1.52 -11.32
C TYR A 63 6.01 -0.24 -11.74
N TRP A 64 5.07 0.23 -10.91
CA TRP A 64 4.32 1.45 -11.22
C TRP A 64 5.13 2.73 -11.04
N SER A 65 6.02 2.77 -10.05
CA SER A 65 6.95 3.89 -9.84
C SER A 65 7.83 4.12 -11.06
N GLU A 66 8.43 3.07 -11.61
CA GLU A 66 9.26 3.16 -12.81
C GLU A 66 8.45 3.55 -14.04
N ARG A 67 7.25 2.99 -14.19
CA ARG A 67 6.40 3.23 -15.35
C ARG A 67 5.81 4.64 -15.39
N GLU A 68 5.41 5.16 -14.24
CA GLU A 68 4.72 6.44 -14.10
C GLU A 68 5.64 7.57 -13.62
N GLN A 69 6.89 7.27 -13.29
CA GLN A 69 7.88 8.21 -12.73
C GLN A 69 7.37 8.87 -11.44
N ARG A 70 6.71 8.08 -10.59
CA ARG A 70 6.11 8.53 -9.32
C ARG A 70 6.92 8.02 -8.13
N PRO A 71 7.09 8.83 -7.06
CA PRO A 71 7.78 8.37 -5.87
C PRO A 71 6.98 7.29 -5.13
N ILE A 72 7.68 6.39 -4.45
CA ILE A 72 7.07 5.42 -3.54
C ILE A 72 7.11 6.00 -2.12
N HIS A 73 5.97 5.95 -1.43
CA HIS A 73 5.87 6.32 -0.01
C HIS A 73 5.35 5.11 0.78
N ARG A 74 6.25 4.47 1.54
CA ARG A 74 5.87 3.42 2.49
C ARG A 74 5.46 4.07 3.79
N THR A 75 4.29 3.73 4.29
CA THR A 75 3.80 4.29 5.55
C THR A 75 4.46 3.54 6.71
N GLU A 76 4.72 4.25 7.81
CA GLU A 76 5.15 3.64 9.08
C GLU A 76 3.97 3.12 9.91
N TYR A 77 2.77 3.06 9.30
CA TYR A 77 1.56 2.58 9.95
C TYR A 77 1.77 1.11 10.38
N GLN A 78 1.65 0.87 11.68
CA GLN A 78 1.57 -0.49 12.22
C GLN A 78 0.09 -0.85 12.27
N PHE A 79 -0.26 -1.95 11.59
CA PHE A 79 -1.59 -2.53 11.60
C PHE A 79 -2.10 -2.66 13.05
N LEU A 80 -3.07 -1.83 13.44
CA LEU A 80 -3.66 -1.83 14.76
C LEU A 80 -4.90 -2.73 14.70
N HIS A 81 -4.73 -3.99 15.14
CA HIS A 81 -5.71 -5.05 15.41
C HIS A 81 -5.67 -6.27 14.49
#